data_AF-A0A6V8NBP9-F1
#
_entry.id   AF-A0A6V8NBP9-F1
#
_cell.length_a   1.000
_cell.length_b   1.000
_cell.length_c   1.000
_cell.angle_alpha   90.00
_cell.angle_beta   90.00
_cell.angle_gamma   90.00
#
_symmetry.space_group_name_H-M   'P 1'
#
loop_
_entity.id
_entity.type
_entity.pdbx_description
1 polymer ?
#
loop_
_entity_poly.entity_id
_entity_poly.type
_entity_poly.pdbx_seq_one_letter_code
_entity_poly.pdbx_strand_id
1 'polypeptide(L)'
;MARQAPRLLRNYRSMMPGRFHDFNQRVASALVDTERIPEWVWAMNTTLLPRYLAASAKYDVLYHEALLRSTLSIAERDLLQAQVTLLLDEIAAYLEAAAVRNPEILIASGFTLAKELKGRTSTKVPASEPAHHITESLDLGAGI
;
A
#
# COMPACT_ATOMS: atom_id res chain seq x y z
N MET A 1 -12.15 -2.62 -28.79
CA MET A 1 -11.47 -1.79 -27.78
C MET A 1 -10.46 -2.66 -27.05
N ALA A 2 -9.15 -2.41 -27.20
CA ALA A 2 -8.13 -3.19 -26.49
C ALA A 2 -8.22 -2.89 -24.98
N ARG A 3 -8.43 -3.93 -24.15
CA ARG A 3 -8.37 -3.81 -22.69
C ARG A 3 -6.92 -3.51 -22.31
N GLN A 4 -6.64 -2.28 -21.90
CA GLN A 4 -5.33 -1.90 -21.40
C GLN A 4 -5.03 -2.72 -20.13
N ALA A 5 -3.91 -3.44 -20.14
CA ALA A 5 -3.44 -4.24 -19.02
C ALA A 5 -3.35 -3.37 -17.76
N PRO A 6 -3.70 -3.89 -16.57
CA PRO A 6 -3.59 -3.13 -15.34
C PRO A 6 -2.12 -2.71 -15.14
N ARG A 7 -1.90 -1.44 -14.80
CA ARG A 7 -0.56 -0.89 -14.51
C ARG A 7 -0.49 -0.46 -13.06
N LEU A 8 0.65 -0.76 -12.44
CA LEU A 8 1.00 -0.33 -11.11
C LEU A 8 1.38 1.16 -11.15
N LEU A 9 1.01 1.92 -10.11
CA LEU A 9 1.41 3.32 -9.99
C LEU A 9 2.85 3.44 -9.49
N ARG A 10 3.56 4.44 -10.01
CA ARG A 10 4.94 4.77 -9.65
C ARG A 10 5.02 5.97 -8.69
N ASN A 11 3.98 6.16 -7.86
CA ASN A 11 3.87 7.30 -6.94
C ASN A 11 4.98 7.33 -5.88
N TYR A 12 5.54 6.17 -5.52
CA TYR A 12 6.66 6.02 -4.60
C TYR A 12 7.92 6.79 -5.01
N ARG A 13 8.10 7.09 -6.31
CA ARG A 13 9.21 7.94 -6.80
C ARG A 13 9.22 9.36 -6.24
N SER A 14 8.09 9.82 -5.73
CA SER A 14 7.87 11.18 -5.21
C SER A 14 7.43 11.21 -3.74
N MET A 15 7.46 10.07 -3.05
CA MET A 15 7.01 9.99 -1.66
C MET A 15 8.02 10.59 -0.70
N MET A 16 7.51 11.29 0.31
CA MET A 16 8.30 11.70 1.47
C MET A 16 8.81 10.46 2.24
N PRO A 17 9.97 10.54 2.91
CA PRO A 17 10.61 9.37 3.53
C PRO A 17 9.70 8.52 4.42
N GLY A 18 8.87 9.13 5.28
CA GLY A 18 7.96 8.37 6.14
C GLY A 18 6.90 7.59 5.35
N ARG A 19 6.28 8.22 4.35
CA ARG A 19 5.31 7.51 3.48
C ARG A 19 5.98 6.46 2.61
N PHE A 20 7.21 6.72 2.18
CA PHE A 20 8.00 5.77 1.41
C PHE A 20 8.33 4.54 2.25
N HIS A 21 8.73 4.73 3.52
CA HIS A 21 8.98 3.65 4.47
C HIS A 21 7.74 2.76 4.66
N ASP A 22 6.59 3.33 4.98
CA ASP A 22 5.33 2.59 5.13
C ASP A 22 4.97 1.80 3.85
N PHE A 23 5.10 2.45 2.70
CA PHE A 23 4.86 1.84 1.39
C PHE A 23 5.80 0.66 1.16
N ASN A 24 7.10 0.87 1.41
CA ASN A 24 8.14 -0.11 1.18
C ASN A 24 7.98 -1.34 2.09
N GLN A 25 7.62 -1.15 3.37
CA GLN A 25 7.34 -2.27 4.28
C GLN A 25 6.14 -3.09 3.80
N ARG A 26 5.06 -2.41 3.38
CA ARG A 26 3.88 -3.09 2.83
C ARG A 26 4.21 -3.92 1.60
N VAL A 27 4.99 -3.37 0.66
CA VAL A 27 5.43 -4.11 -0.53
C VAL A 27 6.33 -5.27 -0.14
N ALA A 28 7.33 -5.06 0.74
CA ALA A 28 8.22 -6.12 1.19
C ALA A 28 7.46 -7.30 1.83
N SER A 29 6.51 -7.04 2.73
CA SER A 29 5.69 -8.08 3.32
C SER A 29 4.84 -8.82 2.27
N ALA A 30 4.26 -8.09 1.32
CA ALA A 30 3.46 -8.67 0.25
C ALA A 30 4.26 -9.57 -0.70
N LEU A 31 5.52 -9.21 -1.01
CA LEU A 31 6.34 -9.98 -1.94
C LEU A 31 6.91 -11.27 -1.36
N VAL A 32 6.93 -11.42 -0.04
CA VAL A 32 7.36 -12.64 0.66
C VAL A 32 6.21 -13.64 0.83
N ASP A 33 4.96 -13.20 0.62
CA ASP A 33 3.78 -14.07 0.66
C ASP A 33 3.73 -14.96 -0.61
N THR A 34 4.31 -16.14 -0.50
CA THR A 34 4.41 -17.13 -1.59
C THR A 34 3.07 -17.73 -1.97
N GLU A 35 2.06 -17.68 -1.10
CA GLU A 35 0.70 -18.15 -1.42
C GLU A 35 0.05 -17.22 -2.46
N ARG A 36 0.34 -15.93 -2.38
CA ARG A 36 -0.24 -14.92 -3.29
C ARG A 36 0.66 -14.58 -4.47
N ILE A 37 1.98 -14.64 -4.31
CA ILE A 37 2.96 -14.36 -5.36
C ILE A 37 3.85 -15.58 -5.54
N PRO A 38 3.49 -16.48 -6.46
CA PRO A 38 4.23 -17.71 -6.67
C PRO A 38 5.67 -17.47 -7.13
N GLU A 39 6.58 -18.38 -6.79
CA GLU A 39 8.00 -18.28 -7.12
C GLU A 39 8.30 -18.16 -8.63
N TRP A 40 7.43 -18.72 -9.48
CA TRP A 40 7.61 -18.65 -10.94
C TRP A 40 7.64 -17.22 -11.47
N VAL A 41 7.03 -16.26 -10.76
CA VAL A 41 7.07 -14.83 -11.10
C VAL A 41 8.52 -14.33 -11.16
N TRP A 42 9.40 -14.88 -10.32
CA TRP A 42 10.80 -14.49 -10.18
C TRP A 42 11.76 -15.36 -11.00
N ALA A 43 11.27 -16.38 -11.70
CA ALA A 43 12.13 -17.39 -12.36
C ALA A 43 13.12 -16.78 -13.37
N MET A 44 12.75 -15.67 -14.03
CA MET A 44 13.60 -14.98 -15.01
C MET A 44 14.70 -14.12 -14.36
N ASN A 45 14.60 -13.83 -13.06
CA ASN A 45 15.62 -13.15 -12.28
C ASN A 45 15.44 -13.47 -10.80
N THR A 46 16.02 -14.61 -10.40
CA THR A 46 15.95 -15.12 -9.03
C THR A 46 16.64 -14.22 -8.00
N THR A 47 17.47 -13.27 -8.45
CA THR A 47 18.20 -12.35 -7.57
C THR A 47 17.44 -11.06 -7.26
N LEU A 48 16.41 -10.71 -8.05
CA LEU A 48 15.73 -9.42 -7.93
C LEU A 48 15.04 -9.27 -6.57
N LEU A 49 14.22 -10.25 -6.18
CA LEU A 49 13.50 -10.22 -4.91
C LEU A 49 14.48 -10.22 -3.71
N PRO A 50 15.48 -11.12 -3.60
CA PRO A 50 16.47 -11.06 -2.53
C PRO A 50 17.23 -9.72 -2.46
N ARG A 51 17.63 -9.14 -3.60
CA ARG A 51 18.31 -7.84 -3.65
C ARG A 51 17.42 -6.72 -3.12
N TYR A 52 16.14 -6.72 -3.51
CA TYR A 52 15.16 -5.78 -3.00
C TYR A 52 14.94 -5.94 -1.49
N LEU A 53 14.72 -7.17 -1.00
CA LEU A 53 14.50 -7.40 0.42
C LEU A 53 15.69 -6.98 1.28
N ALA A 54 16.92 -7.24 0.82
CA ALA A 54 18.13 -6.79 1.51
C ALA A 54 18.24 -5.26 1.54
N ALA A 55 17.97 -4.58 0.41
CA ALA A 55 17.98 -3.12 0.36
C ALA A 55 16.85 -2.50 1.22
N SER A 56 15.67 -3.12 1.22
CA SER A 56 14.51 -2.73 2.03
C SER A 56 14.79 -2.83 3.53
N ALA A 57 15.37 -3.93 3.99
CA ALA A 57 15.79 -4.10 5.38
C ALA A 57 16.86 -3.09 5.80
N LYS A 58 17.84 -2.81 4.92
CA LYS A 58 18.84 -1.76 5.18
C LYS A 58 18.20 -0.36 5.26
N TYR A 59 17.21 -0.08 4.42
CA TYR A 59 16.48 1.19 4.43
C TYR A 59 15.68 1.37 5.72
N ASP A 60 15.08 0.30 6.24
CA ASP A 60 14.40 0.31 7.53
C ASP A 60 15.30 0.80 8.67
N VAL A 61 16.51 0.24 8.76
CA VAL A 61 17.50 0.64 9.78
C VAL A 61 17.88 2.12 9.62
N LEU A 62 18.28 2.54 8.42
CA LEU A 62 18.71 3.92 8.16
C LEU A 62 17.57 4.93 8.32
N TYR A 63 16.32 4.55 8.03
CA TYR A 63 15.16 5.40 8.26
C TYR A 63 15.02 5.73 9.74
N HIS A 64 15.10 4.73 10.63
CA HIS A 64 15.00 4.93 12.08
C HIS A 64 16.20 5.70 12.64
N GLU A 65 17.41 5.43 12.16
CA GLU A 65 18.61 6.20 12.56
C GLU A 65 18.51 7.67 12.14
N ALA A 66 17.98 7.95 10.94
CA ALA A 66 17.79 9.31 10.46
C ALA A 66 16.75 10.11 11.28
N LEU A 67 15.81 9.44 11.96
CA LEU A 67 14.87 10.10 12.89
C LEU A 67 15.60 10.72 14.09
N LEU A 68 16.78 10.20 14.45
CA LEU A 68 17.65 10.76 15.48
C LEU A 68 18.45 12.00 14.98
N ARG A 69 18.15 12.50 13.77
CA ARG A 69 18.69 13.73 13.16
C ARG A 69 20.20 13.74 12.89
N SER A 70 20.81 12.57 12.73
CA SER A 70 22.17 12.46 12.18
C SER A 70 22.17 12.89 10.70
N THR A 71 22.97 13.91 10.35
CA THR A 71 23.07 14.42 8.98
C THR A 71 23.64 13.38 8.02
N LEU A 72 24.59 12.55 8.48
CA LEU A 72 25.14 11.43 7.72
C LEU A 72 24.05 10.40 7.41
N SER A 73 23.30 9.99 8.43
CA SER A 73 22.25 8.98 8.29
C SER A 73 21.10 9.46 7.39
N ILE A 74 20.82 10.78 7.36
CA ILE A 74 19.87 11.39 6.43
C ILE A 74 20.34 11.23 4.98
N ALA A 75 21.60 11.56 4.68
CA ALA A 75 22.14 11.45 3.33
C ALA A 75 22.20 9.99 2.85
N GLU A 76 22.61 9.07 3.72
CA GLU A 76 22.64 7.63 3.43
C GLU A 76 21.24 7.06 3.19
N ARG A 77 20.26 7.46 4.00
CA ARG A 77 18.85 7.10 3.78
C ARG A 77 18.36 7.57 2.42
N ASP A 78 18.63 8.81 2.03
CA ASP A 78 18.14 9.37 0.77
C ASP A 78 18.78 8.69 -0.45
N LEU A 79 20.08 8.37 -0.37
CA LEU A 79 20.77 7.56 -1.38
C LEU A 79 20.15 6.16 -1.48
N LEU A 80 19.90 5.51 -0.34
CA LEU A 80 19.31 4.18 -0.31
C LEU A 80 17.85 4.19 -0.77
N GLN A 81 17.09 5.25 -0.50
CA GLN A 81 15.74 5.44 -1.03
C GLN A 81 15.74 5.43 -2.56
N ALA A 82 16.71 6.11 -3.19
CA ALA A 82 16.86 6.10 -4.64
C ALA A 82 17.15 4.70 -5.17
N GLN A 83 18.03 3.94 -4.50
CA GLN A 83 18.33 2.55 -4.86
C GLN A 83 17.09 1.63 -4.73
N VAL A 84 16.36 1.74 -3.62
CA VAL A 84 15.12 0.96 -3.41
C VAL A 84 14.07 1.34 -4.46
N THR A 85 13.99 2.63 -4.84
CA THR A 85 13.08 3.10 -5.91
C THR A 85 13.38 2.44 -7.25
N LEU A 86 14.66 2.27 -7.62
CA LEU A 86 15.05 1.57 -8.84
C LEU A 86 14.65 0.09 -8.80
N LEU A 87 14.87 -0.59 -7.67
CA LEU A 87 14.47 -1.99 -7.51
C LEU A 87 12.95 -2.17 -7.55
N LEU A 88 12.19 -1.23 -6.99
CA LEU A 88 10.72 -1.20 -7.08
C LEU A 88 10.24 -1.02 -8.52
N ASP A 89 10.93 -0.19 -9.32
CA ASP A 89 10.62 -0.04 -10.76
C ASP A 89 10.82 -1.34 -11.53
N GLU A 90 11.93 -2.06 -11.27
CA GLU A 90 12.21 -3.37 -11.85
C GLU A 90 11.16 -4.40 -11.43
N ILE A 91 10.88 -4.51 -10.12
CA ILE A 91 9.84 -5.41 -9.58
C ILE A 91 8.50 -5.13 -10.23
N ALA A 92 8.12 -3.86 -10.33
CA ALA A 92 6.82 -3.52 -10.86
C ALA A 92 6.68 -3.88 -12.36
N ALA A 93 7.76 -3.76 -13.13
CA ALA A 93 7.79 -4.26 -14.51
C ALA A 93 7.66 -5.81 -14.58
N TYR A 94 8.33 -6.53 -13.67
CA TYR A 94 8.21 -7.99 -13.57
C TYR A 94 6.79 -8.44 -13.23
N LEU A 95 6.18 -7.80 -12.24
CA LEU A 95 4.81 -8.08 -11.83
C LEU A 95 3.82 -7.75 -12.95
N GLU A 96 3.98 -6.63 -13.66
CA GLU A 96 3.13 -6.28 -14.80
C GLU A 96 3.25 -7.31 -15.95
N ALA A 97 4.45 -7.85 -16.19
CA ALA A 97 4.65 -8.90 -17.18
C ALA A 97 4.00 -10.24 -16.74
N ALA A 98 4.18 -10.63 -15.48
CA ALA A 98 3.57 -11.85 -14.93
C ALA A 98 2.03 -11.75 -14.84
N ALA A 99 1.50 -10.53 -14.69
CA ALA A 99 0.07 -10.27 -14.60
C ALA A 99 -0.70 -10.59 -15.89
N VAL A 100 0.00 -10.76 -17.02
CA VAL A 100 -0.59 -11.29 -18.26
C VAL A 100 -1.15 -12.69 -18.04
N ARG A 101 -0.52 -13.50 -17.19
CA ARG A 101 -0.93 -14.88 -16.88
C ARG A 101 -1.76 -14.97 -15.59
N ASN A 102 -1.44 -14.15 -14.60
CA ASN A 102 -2.14 -14.12 -13.32
C ASN A 102 -2.32 -12.67 -12.83
N PRO A 103 -3.43 -12.00 -13.18
CA PRO A 103 -3.67 -10.60 -12.80
C PRO A 103 -3.72 -10.34 -11.28
N GLU A 104 -4.09 -11.35 -10.48
CA GLU A 104 -4.25 -11.22 -9.02
C GLU A 104 -2.93 -10.87 -8.33
N ILE A 105 -1.78 -11.18 -8.93
CA ILE A 105 -0.47 -10.83 -8.36
C ILE A 105 -0.31 -9.32 -8.20
N LEU A 106 -0.96 -8.50 -9.04
CA LEU A 106 -0.88 -7.05 -8.93
C LEU A 106 -1.62 -6.54 -7.68
N ILE A 107 -2.75 -7.15 -7.36
CA ILE A 107 -3.54 -6.83 -6.15
C ILE A 107 -2.76 -7.32 -4.91
N ALA A 108 -2.16 -8.50 -4.99
CA ALA A 108 -1.37 -9.06 -3.89
C ALA A 108 -0.07 -8.30 -3.61
N SER A 109 0.52 -7.62 -4.61
CA SER A 109 1.87 -7.04 -4.54
C SER A 109 2.09 -5.89 -3.55
N GLY A 110 1.02 -5.34 -2.96
CA GLY A 110 1.11 -4.17 -2.09
C GLY A 110 1.38 -2.83 -2.81
N PHE A 111 1.55 -2.86 -4.14
CA PHE A 111 1.59 -1.65 -4.97
C PHE A 111 0.20 -1.02 -5.09
N THR A 112 0.16 0.30 -5.32
CA THR A 112 -1.11 0.98 -5.63
C THR A 112 -1.46 0.79 -7.10
N LEU A 113 -2.70 0.41 -7.40
CA LEU A 113 -3.17 0.23 -8.77
C LEU A 113 -3.73 1.54 -9.36
N ALA A 114 -3.47 1.80 -10.64
CA ALA A 114 -3.97 3.00 -11.32
C ALA A 114 -5.51 3.09 -11.37
N LYS A 115 -6.20 1.95 -11.30
CA LYS A 115 -7.67 1.87 -11.37
C LYS A 115 -8.36 1.99 -10.00
N GLU A 116 -7.67 1.77 -8.88
CA GLU A 116 -8.28 1.85 -7.54
C GLU A 116 -8.61 3.28 -7.10
N LEU A 117 -7.95 4.28 -7.68
CA LEU A 117 -8.22 5.70 -7.38
C LEU A 117 -9.61 6.18 -7.85
N LYS A 118 -10.29 5.43 -8.72
CA LYS A 118 -11.58 5.85 -9.28
C LYS A 118 -12.80 5.48 -8.42
N GLY A 119 -12.59 4.80 -7.28
CA GLY A 119 -13.67 4.29 -6.42
C GLY A 119 -13.76 4.86 -5.00
N ARG A 120 -12.79 5.67 -4.54
CA ARG A 120 -12.85 6.32 -3.22
C ARG A 120 -13.48 7.72 -3.28
N THR A 121 -14.64 7.83 -3.89
CA THR A 121 -15.60 8.83 -3.39
C THR A 121 -16.12 8.29 -2.08
N SER A 122 -15.65 8.86 -0.97
CA SER A 122 -16.29 8.69 0.33
C SER A 122 -17.73 9.20 0.18
N THR A 123 -18.66 8.28 -0.08
CA THR A 123 -20.08 8.54 0.07
C THR A 123 -20.27 8.78 1.57
N LYS A 124 -20.28 10.05 1.94
CA LYS A 124 -20.69 10.52 3.26
C LYS A 124 -22.14 10.06 3.40
N VAL A 125 -22.36 8.91 4.04
CA VAL A 125 -23.70 8.47 4.43
C VAL A 125 -24.16 9.51 5.45
N PRO A 126 -25.19 10.33 5.17
CA PRO A 126 -25.75 11.18 6.21
C PRO A 126 -26.35 10.25 7.28
N ALA A 127 -25.96 10.47 8.53
CA ALA A 127 -26.59 9.81 9.66
C ALA A 127 -28.08 10.19 9.65
N SER A 128 -28.96 9.22 9.45
CA SER A 128 -30.38 9.40 9.70
C SER A 128 -30.59 9.64 11.19
N GLU A 129 -31.04 10.84 11.54
CA GLU A 129 -31.59 11.16 12.86
C GLU A 129 -32.83 10.29 13.12
N PRO A 130 -32.92 9.57 14.26
CA PRO A 130 -34.19 9.01 14.70
C PRO A 130 -35.04 10.13 15.31
N ALA A 131 -36.05 10.56 14.56
CA ALA A 131 -37.17 11.34 15.07
C ALA A 131 -38.06 10.43 15.95
N HIS A 132 -38.12 10.70 17.25
CA HIS A 132 -39.18 10.20 18.13
C HIS A 132 -39.79 11.34 18.94
N HIS A 133 -40.78 11.96 18.30
CA HIS A 133 -42.12 12.30 18.79
C HIS A 133 -42.32 12.37 20.31
N ILE A 134 -42.54 13.59 20.80
CA ILE A 134 -43.18 13.93 22.07
C ILE A 134 -44.71 13.77 21.92
N THR A 135 -45.43 13.68 23.06
CA THR A 135 -46.90 13.62 23.30
C THR A 135 -47.40 12.18 23.42
N GLU A 136 -47.96 11.72 24.54
CA GLU A 136 -49.07 12.32 25.30
C GLU A 136 -49.12 11.78 26.76
N SER A 137 -49.47 12.65 27.71
CA SER A 137 -49.83 12.31 29.10
C SER A 137 -51.32 12.56 29.29
N LEU A 138 -52.02 11.64 29.97
CA LEU A 138 -53.20 11.83 30.84
C LEU A 138 -53.65 10.42 31.28
N ASP A 139 -53.42 10.03 32.53
CA ASP A 139 -54.23 10.28 33.74
C ASP A 139 -55.32 9.21 33.95
N LEU A 140 -55.15 8.42 35.02
CA LEU A 140 -56.21 7.71 35.74
C LEU A 140 -55.64 7.01 36.98
N GLY A 141 -55.94 7.53 38.16
CA GLY A 141 -55.67 6.82 39.42
C GLY A 141 -55.93 7.63 40.68
N ALA A 142 -57.20 7.97 40.95
CA ALA A 142 -57.65 8.52 42.23
C ALA A 142 -58.30 7.42 43.11
N GLY A 143 -57.95 7.41 44.40
CA GLY A 143 -58.66 6.75 45.52
C GLY A 143 -58.46 5.23 45.61
N ILE A 144 -58.18 4.62 46.77
CA ILE A 144 -58.55 4.92 48.16
C ILE A 144 -57.39 4.55 49.08
#